data_AF-A0A3M2EJA2-F1
#
_entry.id   AF-A0A3M2EJA2-F1
#
_cell.length_a   1.000
_cell.length_b   1.000
_cell.length_c   1.000
_cell.angle_alpha   90.00
_cell.angle_beta   90.00
_cell.angle_gamma   90.00
#
_symmetry.space_group_name_H-M   'P 1'
#
loop_
_entity.id
_entity.type
_entity.pdbx_description
1 polymer ?
#
loop_
_entity_poly.entity_id
_entity_poly.type
_entity_poly.pdbx_seq_one_letter_code
_entity_poly.pdbx_strand_id
1 'polypeptide(L)'
;MTRREGGATGSRLLLFAGIFLIVTGALAIWRNHQTATWPTAPARVERMELARTPLPGICRLHIAYRYRVGRSERSSSRLWRQDPVPFVPCIRGAALLHRLQRARGLQAAFNPKRPEEAVLRPGGIGSAWLLPAAGALLLLVAARSGRPAAPSRPVQGADTAQPAPFSLRRKRPTTPILIAARLIGALFTLGFLAIFLKLVLLDQGTAPPPRETARTPTAAGRTAHQQAPRRAPTAPTTPQRKGTAATRPPLPTGGRVVAQTIEPPAARPFRPPTPSKELRAFLARIAHEPSPCAALLPKIDRRISAGGDLDALFARLQRCKWQRQSYSEEKAASLLFRFSRPDPWPEERAIRKVITAMAARLHPPAGVKVYPVPVGKAPVVNGFLSEEWNDALLFAPKGSAGRVYLKSDGRRIYLGIAVPTHPGSRGSDSVMVLLHTHLSPHFANEYFFIYQDGRPSAGYRTNLIRPSDAPEVSDWREIRKLPAAIRWKASGVVYDGGVFPFPLTATTVRGEMRMYEAAIDPQRIGIPTGHPFALGLVISAGVPDGRGSREIWPFKQDYATHGSAWEVWLTMPPPKG
;
A
#
# COMPACT_ATOMS: atom_id res chain seq x y z
N MET A 1 -6.04 42.63 43.68
CA MET A 1 -6.66 42.91 42.36
C MET A 1 -5.59 42.82 41.27
N THR A 2 -5.41 41.70 40.55
CA THR A 2 -4.29 41.55 39.56
C THR A 2 -4.57 40.57 38.41
N ARG A 3 -5.84 40.26 38.08
CA ARG A 3 -6.19 39.12 37.18
C ARG A 3 -6.92 39.47 35.87
N ARG A 4 -6.60 40.61 35.23
CA ARG A 4 -7.23 41.03 33.95
C ARG A 4 -6.30 41.22 32.74
N GLU A 5 -4.99 41.33 32.91
CA GLU A 5 -4.10 41.74 31.80
C GLU A 5 -3.77 40.64 30.78
N GLY A 6 -3.78 39.37 31.18
CA GLY A 6 -3.41 38.24 30.31
C GLY A 6 -4.29 38.01 29.07
N GLY A 7 -5.41 38.72 28.93
CA GLY A 7 -6.29 38.63 27.76
C GLY A 7 -5.76 39.36 26.52
N ALA A 8 -5.09 40.51 26.69
CA ALA A 8 -4.69 41.37 25.57
C ALA A 8 -3.47 40.84 24.81
N THR A 9 -2.54 40.18 25.49
CA THR A 9 -1.32 39.64 24.88
C THR A 9 -1.62 38.48 23.93
N GLY A 10 -2.57 37.61 24.30
CA GLY A 10 -2.95 36.44 23.51
C GLY A 10 -3.61 36.80 22.17
N SER A 11 -4.51 37.80 22.16
CA SER A 11 -5.20 38.23 20.93
C SER A 11 -4.24 38.92 19.95
N ARG A 12 -3.30 39.73 20.44
CA ARG A 12 -2.23 40.35 19.64
C ARG A 12 -1.33 39.32 18.98
N LEU A 13 -0.90 38.28 19.72
CA LEU A 13 -0.04 37.22 19.16
C LEU A 13 -0.75 36.43 18.05
N LEU A 14 -2.04 36.11 18.23
CA LEU A 14 -2.86 35.47 17.19
C LEU A 14 -3.05 36.37 15.96
N LEU A 15 -3.18 37.68 16.14
CA LEU A 15 -3.29 38.65 15.05
C LEU A 15 -2.01 38.67 14.20
N PHE A 16 -0.84 38.84 14.81
CA PHE A 16 0.44 38.86 14.10
C PHE A 16 0.75 37.53 13.40
N ALA A 17 0.50 36.40 14.06
CA ALA A 17 0.64 35.07 13.44
C ALA A 17 -0.31 34.91 12.24
N GLY A 18 -1.55 35.39 12.35
CA GLY A 18 -2.53 35.38 11.26
C GLY A 18 -2.07 36.17 10.03
N ILE A 19 -1.63 37.42 10.23
CA ILE A 19 -1.09 38.28 9.16
C ILE A 19 0.13 37.62 8.51
N PHE A 20 1.09 37.13 9.30
CA PHE A 20 2.32 36.50 8.80
C PHE A 20 2.03 35.28 7.91
N LEU A 21 1.12 34.40 8.31
CA LEU A 21 0.71 33.23 7.52
C LEU A 21 -0.03 33.62 6.22
N ILE A 22 -0.82 34.70 6.24
CA ILE A 22 -1.45 35.22 5.01
C ILE A 22 -0.40 35.79 4.06
N VAL A 23 0.53 36.63 4.53
CA VAL A 23 1.55 37.26 3.67
C VAL A 23 2.50 36.21 3.08
N THR A 24 3.01 35.29 3.90
CA THR A 24 3.86 34.20 3.40
C THR A 24 3.12 33.27 2.44
N GLY A 25 1.84 33.00 2.71
CA GLY A 25 0.93 32.27 1.84
C GLY A 25 0.63 32.96 0.49
N ALA A 26 0.40 34.27 0.50
CA ALA A 26 0.17 35.06 -0.71
C ALA A 26 1.43 35.12 -1.58
N LEU A 27 2.60 35.35 -0.96
CA LEU A 27 3.90 35.29 -1.65
C LEU A 27 4.17 33.89 -2.23
N ALA A 28 3.78 32.83 -1.52
CA ALA A 28 3.86 31.45 -1.99
C ALA A 28 3.01 31.22 -3.25
N ILE A 29 1.73 31.62 -3.21
CA ILE A 29 0.79 31.53 -4.34
C ILE A 29 1.31 32.34 -5.53
N TRP A 30 1.73 33.59 -5.32
CA TRP A 30 2.26 34.47 -6.38
C TRP A 30 3.53 33.89 -7.02
N ARG A 31 4.49 33.41 -6.23
CA ARG A 31 5.73 32.77 -6.73
C ARG A 31 5.46 31.50 -7.53
N ASN A 32 4.42 30.73 -7.19
CA ASN A 32 4.00 29.56 -7.94
C ASN A 32 3.16 29.93 -9.18
N HIS A 33 2.39 31.01 -9.14
CA HIS A 33 1.67 31.52 -10.32
C HIS A 33 2.65 32.03 -11.38
N GLN A 34 3.74 32.70 -10.97
CA GLN A 34 4.83 33.10 -11.88
C GLN A 34 5.46 31.94 -12.65
N THR A 35 5.49 30.70 -12.12
CA THR A 35 6.08 29.59 -12.89
C THR A 35 5.18 29.13 -14.03
N ALA A 36 3.88 29.47 -14.02
CA ALA A 36 2.97 29.20 -15.13
C ALA A 36 3.30 30.01 -16.39
N THR A 37 3.99 31.16 -16.26
CA THR A 37 4.43 32.00 -17.38
C THR A 37 5.90 31.81 -17.74
N TRP A 38 6.59 30.84 -17.12
CA TRP A 38 7.98 30.52 -17.45
C TRP A 38 8.07 29.76 -18.79
N PRO A 39 9.05 30.07 -19.65
CA PRO A 39 9.33 29.27 -20.84
C PRO A 39 9.67 27.83 -20.46
N THR A 40 9.34 26.90 -21.36
CA THR A 40 9.55 25.46 -21.16
C THR A 40 10.65 24.93 -22.08
N ALA A 41 11.34 23.88 -21.62
CA ALA A 41 12.33 23.14 -22.38
C ALA A 41 12.17 21.63 -22.15
N PRO A 42 12.41 20.77 -23.16
CA PRO A 42 12.41 19.32 -22.98
C PRO A 42 13.38 18.88 -21.88
N ALA A 43 12.90 18.01 -20.99
CA ALA A 43 13.62 17.54 -19.83
C ALA A 43 13.82 16.02 -19.85
N ARG A 44 15.03 15.57 -19.49
CA ARG A 44 15.40 14.17 -19.32
C ARG A 44 15.68 13.89 -17.85
N VAL A 45 14.98 12.90 -17.29
CA VAL A 45 15.23 12.40 -15.94
C VAL A 45 16.58 11.70 -15.88
N GLU A 46 17.40 12.04 -14.90
CA GLU A 46 18.64 11.34 -14.57
C GLU A 46 18.42 10.36 -13.41
N ARG A 47 17.74 10.81 -12.35
CA ARG A 47 17.46 10.04 -11.14
C ARG A 47 16.04 10.28 -10.68
N MET A 48 15.34 9.22 -10.31
CA MET A 48 14.04 9.31 -9.68
C MET A 48 13.88 8.17 -8.68
N GLU A 49 13.74 8.51 -7.41
CA GLU A 49 13.67 7.54 -6.31
C GLU A 49 12.77 8.04 -5.20
N LEU A 50 12.15 7.10 -4.49
CA LEU A 50 11.30 7.38 -3.34
C LEU A 50 12.00 6.91 -2.07
N ALA A 51 12.80 7.78 -1.46
CA ALA A 51 13.47 7.48 -0.21
C ALA A 51 12.48 7.53 0.95
N ARG A 52 12.62 6.66 1.94
CA ARG A 52 11.80 6.70 3.15
C ARG A 52 12.28 7.77 4.11
N THR A 53 11.35 8.32 4.89
CA THR A 53 11.68 9.19 6.02
C THR A 53 11.42 8.46 7.33
N PRO A 54 11.95 8.95 8.47
CA PRO A 54 11.60 8.42 9.79
C PRO A 54 10.12 8.56 10.16
N LEU A 55 9.35 9.40 9.43
CA LEU A 55 7.93 9.59 9.68
C LEU A 55 7.10 8.51 8.95
N PRO A 56 6.29 7.71 9.66
CA PRO A 56 5.59 6.57 9.08
C PRO A 56 4.60 7.01 7.99
N GLY A 57 4.70 6.38 6.81
CA GLY A 57 3.87 6.70 5.65
C GLY A 57 4.29 7.95 4.88
N ILE A 58 5.34 8.67 5.31
CA ILE A 58 5.91 9.81 4.58
C ILE A 58 7.21 9.40 3.90
N CYS A 59 7.28 9.65 2.60
CA CYS A 59 8.44 9.44 1.77
C CYS A 59 8.95 10.77 1.20
N ARG A 60 10.25 10.76 0.92
CA ARG A 60 11.01 11.83 0.30
C ARG A 60 11.17 11.47 -1.18
N LEU A 61 10.44 12.15 -2.06
CA LEU A 61 10.61 11.94 -3.50
C LEU A 61 11.82 12.75 -3.97
N HIS A 62 12.89 12.05 -4.36
CA HIS A 62 14.03 12.66 -5.01
C HIS A 62 13.86 12.54 -6.52
N ILE A 63 13.99 13.66 -7.22
CA ILE A 63 14.04 13.72 -8.67
C ILE A 63 15.24 14.59 -9.07
N ALA A 64 15.96 14.18 -10.10
CA ALA A 64 16.99 14.98 -10.75
C ALA A 64 16.81 14.85 -12.26
N TYR A 65 16.86 15.98 -12.96
CA TYR A 65 16.63 16.04 -14.40
C TYR A 65 17.51 17.11 -15.04
N ARG A 66 17.88 16.89 -16.30
CA ARG A 66 18.50 17.89 -17.17
C ARG A 66 17.53 18.42 -18.21
N TYR A 67 17.77 19.64 -18.65
CA TYR A 67 17.05 20.33 -19.70
C TYR A 67 18.01 21.30 -20.39
N ARG A 68 17.68 21.73 -21.60
CA ARG A 68 18.56 22.57 -22.43
C ARG A 68 17.94 23.94 -22.69
N VAL A 69 18.69 24.99 -22.40
CA VAL A 69 18.32 26.39 -22.67
C VAL A 69 19.31 26.94 -23.70
N GLY A 70 18.86 27.05 -24.95
CA GLY A 70 19.73 27.40 -26.08
C GLY A 70 20.88 26.40 -26.26
N ARG A 71 22.12 26.85 -26.07
CA ARG A 71 23.33 26.01 -26.15
C ARG A 71 23.76 25.40 -24.80
N SER A 72 23.20 25.85 -23.68
CA SER A 72 23.59 25.37 -22.34
C SER A 72 22.69 24.23 -21.86
N GLU A 73 23.29 23.14 -21.39
CA GLU A 73 22.60 22.15 -20.55
C GLU A 73 22.56 22.65 -19.09
N ARG A 74 21.45 22.40 -18.41
CA ARG A 74 21.22 22.75 -17.00
C ARG A 74 20.56 21.57 -16.29
N SER A 75 20.74 21.49 -14.97
CA SER A 75 20.12 20.49 -14.10
C SER A 75 19.23 21.14 -13.04
N SER A 76 18.20 20.43 -12.60
CA SER A 76 17.38 20.80 -11.43
C SER A 76 16.85 19.54 -10.75
N SER A 77 16.50 19.68 -9.48
CA SER A 77 15.83 18.66 -8.66
C SER A 77 14.43 19.07 -8.19
N ARG A 78 14.00 20.30 -8.51
CA ARG A 78 12.74 20.86 -8.02
C ARG A 78 11.57 20.38 -8.86
N LEU A 79 10.56 19.82 -8.19
CA LEU A 79 9.28 19.50 -8.82
C LEU A 79 8.36 20.72 -8.87
N TRP A 80 8.39 21.54 -7.81
CA TRP A 80 7.70 22.83 -7.66
C TRP A 80 8.65 23.87 -7.07
N ARG A 81 8.35 25.16 -7.21
CA ARG A 81 9.27 26.25 -6.83
C ARG A 81 9.58 26.32 -5.34
N GLN A 82 8.66 25.85 -4.50
CA GLN A 82 8.77 25.92 -3.04
C GLN A 82 9.16 24.60 -2.37
N ASP A 83 9.35 23.52 -3.12
CA ASP A 83 9.84 22.27 -2.58
C ASP A 83 11.35 22.16 -2.83
N PRO A 84 12.22 22.39 -1.82
CA PRO A 84 13.57 21.88 -1.89
C PRO A 84 13.55 20.35 -1.91
N VAL A 85 12.54 19.75 -1.27
CA VAL A 85 12.34 18.30 -1.16
C VAL A 85 10.86 17.97 -0.88
N PRO A 86 10.11 17.37 -1.82
CA PRO A 86 8.72 16.99 -1.59
C PRO A 86 8.60 15.82 -0.59
N PHE A 87 8.23 16.16 0.66
CA PHE A 87 7.72 15.22 1.66
C PHE A 87 6.28 14.86 1.32
N VAL A 88 6.08 13.67 0.75
CA VAL A 88 4.79 13.19 0.25
C VAL A 88 4.38 11.92 0.97
N PRO A 89 3.06 11.68 1.19
CA PRO A 89 2.59 10.34 1.55
C PRO A 89 3.14 9.33 0.54
N CYS A 90 3.74 8.22 0.99
CA CYS A 90 4.47 7.30 0.12
C CYS A 90 3.65 6.83 -1.09
N ILE A 91 2.35 6.58 -0.90
CA ILE A 91 1.39 6.25 -1.97
C ILE A 91 1.29 7.36 -3.03
N ARG A 92 1.21 8.64 -2.61
CA ARG A 92 1.21 9.78 -3.54
C ARG A 92 2.57 9.96 -4.22
N GLY A 93 3.66 9.67 -3.51
CA GLY A 93 5.02 9.64 -4.07
C GLY A 93 5.18 8.60 -5.18
N ALA A 94 4.80 7.35 -4.93
CA ALA A 94 4.85 6.26 -5.92
C ALA A 94 3.95 6.52 -7.13
N ALA A 95 2.70 6.96 -6.90
CA ALA A 95 1.77 7.31 -7.98
C ALA A 95 2.19 8.55 -8.81
N LEU A 96 3.10 9.37 -8.28
CA LEU A 96 3.70 10.51 -8.98
C LEU A 96 4.98 10.08 -9.72
N LEU A 97 5.84 9.30 -9.07
CA LEU A 97 7.02 8.64 -9.64
C LEU A 97 6.64 7.89 -10.94
N HIS A 98 5.64 7.02 -10.85
CA HIS A 98 5.13 6.22 -11.96
C HIS A 98 4.55 7.05 -13.11
N ARG A 99 3.84 8.14 -12.80
CA ARG A 99 3.33 9.07 -13.82
C ARG A 99 4.46 9.80 -14.54
N LEU A 100 5.50 10.23 -13.83
CA LEU A 100 6.65 10.89 -14.42
C LEU A 100 7.52 9.92 -15.24
N GLN A 101 7.66 8.65 -14.80
CA GLN A 101 8.33 7.59 -15.57
C GLN A 101 7.61 7.23 -16.88
N ARG A 102 6.27 7.31 -16.91
CA ARG A 102 5.47 7.05 -18.13
C ARG A 102 5.32 8.26 -19.05
N ALA A 103 5.66 9.46 -18.61
CA ALA A 103 5.50 10.68 -19.40
C ALA A 103 6.48 10.70 -20.59
N ARG A 104 5.95 10.53 -21.81
CA ARG A 104 6.74 10.68 -23.05
C ARG A 104 7.01 12.18 -23.27
N GLY A 105 8.22 12.62 -22.95
CA GLY A 105 8.65 14.01 -23.09
C GLY A 105 8.22 14.88 -21.91
N LEU A 106 8.97 14.83 -20.81
CA LEU A 106 8.82 15.82 -19.74
C LEU A 106 9.26 17.20 -20.22
N GLN A 107 8.67 18.24 -19.64
CA GLN A 107 9.01 19.64 -19.89
C GLN A 107 9.40 20.28 -18.56
N ALA A 108 10.52 20.99 -18.54
CA ALA A 108 10.95 21.82 -17.42
C ALA A 108 10.61 23.28 -17.73
N ALA A 109 9.81 23.92 -16.89
CA ALA A 109 9.60 25.36 -16.93
C ALA A 109 10.74 26.05 -16.16
N PHE A 110 11.42 27.02 -16.76
CA PHE A 110 12.63 27.65 -16.20
C PHE A 110 12.52 29.17 -16.12
N ASN A 111 13.08 29.76 -15.06
CA ASN A 111 13.13 31.21 -14.90
C ASN A 111 14.06 31.82 -15.98
N PRO A 112 13.58 32.70 -16.88
CA PRO A 112 14.40 33.22 -17.98
C PRO A 112 15.55 34.12 -17.49
N LYS A 113 15.45 34.70 -16.28
CA LYS A 113 16.52 35.52 -15.67
C LYS A 113 17.54 34.69 -14.88
N ARG A 114 17.20 33.46 -14.52
CA ARG A 114 17.98 32.53 -13.68
C ARG A 114 17.68 31.09 -14.08
N PRO A 115 18.19 30.60 -15.23
CA PRO A 115 17.78 29.32 -15.80
C PRO A 115 17.87 28.14 -14.84
N GLU A 116 18.81 28.15 -13.89
CA GLU A 116 18.96 27.19 -12.81
C GLU A 116 17.72 27.04 -11.90
N GLU A 117 16.86 28.05 -11.81
CA GLU A 117 15.53 27.95 -11.20
C GLU A 117 14.55 27.31 -12.20
N ALA A 118 14.56 25.97 -12.31
CA ALA A 118 13.60 25.21 -13.11
C ALA A 118 12.71 24.27 -12.27
N VAL A 119 11.49 24.02 -12.76
CA VAL A 119 10.47 23.14 -12.17
C VAL A 119 9.82 22.24 -13.22
N LEU A 120 9.54 20.97 -12.90
CA LEU A 120 8.80 20.05 -13.80
C LEU A 120 7.29 20.27 -13.80
N ARG A 121 6.74 20.93 -12.78
CA ARG A 121 5.31 21.26 -12.69
C ARG A 121 5.11 22.74 -12.41
N PRO A 122 4.99 23.58 -13.46
CA PRO A 122 4.64 24.98 -13.30
C PRO A 122 3.22 25.16 -12.72
N GLY A 123 2.96 26.32 -12.12
CA GLY A 123 1.68 26.69 -11.53
C GLY A 123 1.52 26.34 -10.04
N GLY A 124 0.31 26.57 -9.54
CA GLY A 124 -0.03 26.45 -8.13
C GLY A 124 -0.22 25.00 -7.63
N ILE A 125 0.39 24.68 -6.50
CA ILE A 125 0.01 23.52 -5.68
C ILE A 125 -1.09 23.91 -4.70
N GLY A 126 -2.12 23.06 -4.55
CA GLY A 126 -3.24 23.32 -3.64
C GLY A 126 -2.82 23.52 -2.17
N SER A 127 -1.66 22.98 -1.77
CA SER A 127 -1.07 23.20 -0.45
C SER A 127 -0.62 24.65 -0.20
N ALA A 128 -0.36 25.46 -1.23
CA ALA A 128 -0.02 26.88 -1.06
C ALA A 128 -1.16 27.70 -0.42
N TRP A 129 -2.42 27.24 -0.57
CA TRP A 129 -3.60 27.82 0.07
C TRP A 129 -3.77 27.45 1.55
N LEU A 130 -2.99 26.52 2.10
CA LEU A 130 -3.10 26.14 3.51
C LEU A 130 -2.59 27.23 4.45
N LEU A 131 -1.49 27.91 4.11
CA LEU A 131 -0.95 29.03 4.89
C LEU A 131 -1.94 30.20 5.02
N PRO A 132 -2.51 30.78 3.94
CA PRO A 132 -3.45 31.89 4.06
C PRO A 132 -4.77 31.45 4.69
N ALA A 133 -5.24 30.22 4.46
CA ALA A 133 -6.43 29.69 5.14
C ALA A 133 -6.22 29.55 6.65
N ALA A 134 -5.06 29.05 7.09
CA ALA A 134 -4.70 28.98 8.51
C ALA A 134 -4.57 30.39 9.12
N GLY A 135 -3.91 31.32 8.42
CA GLY A 135 -3.79 32.70 8.86
C GLY A 135 -5.14 33.41 9.01
N ALA A 136 -6.04 33.26 8.04
CA ALA A 136 -7.41 33.78 8.12
C ALA A 136 -8.19 33.20 9.30
N LEU A 137 -8.03 31.91 9.60
CA LEU A 137 -8.63 31.29 10.78
C LEU A 137 -8.10 31.90 12.09
N LEU A 138 -6.79 32.16 12.20
CA LEU A 138 -6.23 32.84 13.37
C LEU A 138 -6.77 34.27 13.53
N LEU A 139 -6.93 35.03 12.44
CA LEU A 139 -7.54 36.37 12.47
C LEU A 139 -9.00 36.32 12.96
N LEU A 140 -9.79 35.33 12.53
CA LEU A 140 -11.17 35.14 13.00
C LEU A 140 -11.24 34.81 14.50
N VAL A 141 -10.28 34.03 15.02
CA VAL A 141 -10.17 33.74 16.46
C VAL A 141 -9.73 34.99 17.24
N ALA A 142 -8.76 35.74 16.74
CA ALA A 142 -8.31 37.00 17.34
C ALA A 142 -9.48 38.01 17.43
N ALA A 143 -10.20 38.24 16.33
CA ALA A 143 -11.35 39.13 16.27
C ALA A 143 -12.51 38.72 17.21
N ARG A 144 -12.74 37.42 17.40
CA ARG A 144 -13.74 36.94 18.39
C ARG A 144 -13.28 37.10 19.83
N SER A 145 -11.99 36.89 20.12
CA SER A 145 -11.44 37.03 21.47
C SER A 145 -11.32 38.50 21.95
N GLY A 146 -11.27 39.45 21.01
CA GLY A 146 -11.20 40.88 21.30
C GLY A 146 -12.54 41.58 21.55
N ARG A 147 -13.70 40.90 21.39
CA ARG A 147 -14.98 41.53 21.69
C ARG A 147 -15.13 41.73 23.20
N PRO A 148 -15.33 42.97 23.71
CA PRO A 148 -15.67 43.16 25.11
C PRO A 148 -16.96 42.39 25.42
N ALA A 149 -17.02 41.75 26.58
CA ALA A 149 -18.24 41.10 27.01
C ALA A 149 -19.37 42.14 27.02
N ALA A 150 -20.46 41.87 26.30
CA ALA A 150 -21.58 42.80 26.21
C ALA A 150 -22.02 43.16 27.64
N PRO A 151 -22.20 44.46 27.96
CA PRO A 151 -22.58 44.87 29.31
C PRO A 151 -23.86 44.12 29.67
N SER A 152 -23.80 43.36 30.76
CA SER A 152 -24.95 42.62 31.28
C SER A 152 -26.06 43.62 31.54
N ARG A 153 -27.11 43.59 30.73
CA ARG A 153 -28.30 44.44 30.95
C ARG A 153 -28.73 44.29 32.41
N PRO A 154 -28.95 45.38 33.15
CA PRO A 154 -29.50 45.28 34.50
C PRO A 154 -30.82 44.52 34.41
N VAL A 155 -31.00 43.54 35.29
CA VAL A 155 -32.23 42.76 35.38
C VAL A 155 -33.29 43.66 36.02
N GLN A 156 -34.07 44.35 35.19
CA GLN A 156 -35.21 45.14 35.62
C GLN A 156 -36.40 44.22 35.90
N GLY A 157 -37.08 44.47 37.03
CA GLY A 157 -38.47 44.12 37.27
C GLY A 157 -38.79 42.62 37.34
N ALA A 158 -38.85 42.10 38.56
CA ALA A 158 -39.82 41.03 38.82
C ALA A 158 -41.23 41.68 38.82
N ASP A 159 -42.18 41.08 38.10
CA ASP A 159 -43.57 40.88 38.52
C ASP A 159 -44.45 40.39 37.36
N THR A 160 -44.72 39.09 37.32
CA THR A 160 -46.06 38.50 37.13
C THR A 160 -45.95 36.97 37.20
N ALA A 161 -46.77 36.35 38.03
CA ALA A 161 -46.76 34.90 38.21
C ALA A 161 -47.58 34.21 37.10
N GLN A 162 -46.92 33.43 36.25
CA GLN A 162 -47.56 32.45 35.37
C GLN A 162 -46.80 31.11 35.41
N PRO A 163 -47.46 29.98 35.67
CA PRO A 163 -46.82 28.67 35.67
C PRO A 163 -46.59 28.18 34.24
N ALA A 164 -45.38 28.39 33.71
CA ALA A 164 -44.96 27.87 32.41
C ALA A 164 -44.43 26.42 32.49
N PRO A 165 -44.69 25.57 31.48
CA PRO A 165 -44.35 24.15 31.54
C PRO A 165 -42.86 23.85 31.31
N PHE A 166 -42.40 22.76 31.93
CA PHE A 166 -41.16 21.99 31.66
C PHE A 166 -40.04 22.70 30.86
N SER A 167 -39.23 23.50 31.57
CA SER A 167 -37.99 24.03 31.01
C SER A 167 -36.90 22.94 30.92
N LEU A 168 -36.53 22.57 29.69
CA LEU A 168 -35.39 21.68 29.45
C LEU A 168 -34.09 22.35 29.94
N ARG A 169 -33.58 21.84 31.06
CA ARG A 169 -32.37 22.30 31.77
C ARG A 169 -31.12 22.22 30.88
N ARG A 170 -30.89 23.24 30.04
CA ARG A 170 -29.68 23.37 29.20
C ARG A 170 -28.44 23.36 30.10
N LYS A 171 -27.76 22.21 30.17
CA LYS A 171 -26.44 22.08 30.81
C LYS A 171 -25.50 23.10 30.16
N ARG A 172 -25.00 24.06 30.95
CA ARG A 172 -23.93 24.96 30.50
C ARG A 172 -22.74 24.11 30.05
N PRO A 173 -22.11 24.37 28.88
CA PRO A 173 -20.96 23.60 28.43
C PRO A 173 -19.86 23.67 29.49
N THR A 174 -19.35 22.50 29.88
CA THR A 174 -18.45 22.38 31.02
C THR A 174 -17.07 22.97 30.71
N THR A 175 -16.58 23.76 31.67
CA THR A 175 -15.26 24.43 31.70
C THR A 175 -14.08 23.65 31.09
N PRO A 176 -13.92 22.31 31.27
CA PRO A 176 -12.89 21.51 30.59
C PRO A 176 -12.77 21.71 29.06
N ILE A 177 -13.87 21.94 28.32
CA ILE A 177 -13.79 22.07 26.85
C ILE A 177 -13.00 23.32 26.43
N LEU A 178 -13.18 24.42 27.16
CA LEU A 178 -12.44 25.67 26.94
C LEU A 178 -10.96 25.57 27.34
N ILE A 179 -10.65 24.76 28.36
CA ILE A 179 -9.27 24.49 28.80
C ILE A 179 -8.56 23.62 27.76
N ALA A 180 -9.21 22.54 27.29
CA ALA A 180 -8.68 21.68 26.24
C ALA A 180 -8.41 22.45 24.93
N ALA A 181 -9.33 23.30 24.51
CA ALA A 181 -9.15 24.14 23.32
C ALA A 181 -7.94 25.09 23.44
N ARG A 182 -7.70 25.67 24.63
CA ARG A 182 -6.53 26.53 24.89
C ARG A 182 -5.21 25.74 24.90
N LEU A 183 -5.19 24.56 25.51
CA LEU A 183 -4.01 23.68 25.52
C LEU A 183 -3.66 23.18 24.11
N ILE A 184 -4.65 22.75 23.33
CA ILE A 184 -4.46 22.35 21.93
C ILE A 184 -3.89 23.52 21.11
N GLY A 185 -4.45 24.73 21.29
CA GLY A 185 -3.91 25.94 20.65
C GLY A 185 -2.46 26.22 21.01
N ALA A 186 -2.11 26.21 22.29
CA ALA A 186 -0.75 26.46 22.76
C ALA A 186 0.26 25.43 22.23
N LEU A 187 -0.09 24.13 22.27
CA LEU A 187 0.74 23.05 21.73
C LEU A 187 0.93 23.16 20.21
N PHE A 188 -0.10 23.58 19.47
CA PHE A 188 0.00 23.79 18.03
C PHE A 188 0.93 24.96 17.70
N THR A 189 0.82 26.09 18.41
CA THR A 189 1.70 27.26 18.22
C THR A 189 3.15 26.93 18.56
N LEU A 190 3.42 26.23 19.68
CA LEU A 190 4.77 25.84 20.08
C LEU A 190 5.38 24.82 19.11
N GLY A 191 4.62 23.81 18.69
CA GLY A 191 5.06 22.83 17.70
C GLY A 191 5.36 23.47 16.35
N PHE A 192 4.51 24.39 15.89
CA PHE A 192 4.72 25.12 14.64
C PHE A 192 5.93 26.05 14.71
N LEU A 193 6.11 26.78 15.83
CA LEU A 193 7.28 27.62 16.06
C LEU A 193 8.58 26.81 16.08
N ALA A 194 8.61 25.65 16.74
CA ALA A 194 9.78 24.78 16.78
C ALA A 194 10.15 24.20 15.39
N ILE A 195 9.14 23.78 14.61
CA ILE A 195 9.34 23.34 13.23
C ILE A 195 9.84 24.49 12.35
N PHE A 196 9.26 25.68 12.49
CA PHE A 196 9.65 26.87 11.73
C PHE A 196 11.07 27.32 12.05
N LEU A 197 11.45 27.39 13.34
CA LEU A 197 12.81 27.73 13.76
C LEU A 197 13.82 26.73 13.18
N LYS A 198 13.50 25.43 13.21
CA LYS A 198 14.34 24.38 12.65
C LYS A 198 14.49 24.48 11.13
N LEU A 199 13.44 24.88 10.41
CA LEU A 199 13.49 25.11 8.96
C LEU A 199 14.33 26.35 8.60
N VAL A 200 14.15 27.45 9.33
CA VAL A 200 14.94 28.70 9.13
C VAL A 200 16.43 28.46 9.42
N LEU A 201 16.75 27.72 10.47
CA LEU A 201 18.15 27.38 10.82
C LEU A 201 18.79 26.39 9.83
N LEU A 202 18.01 25.55 9.14
CA LEU A 202 18.53 24.63 8.11
C LEU A 202 18.77 25.32 6.76
N ASP A 203 18.09 26.43 6.46
CA ASP A 203 18.26 27.18 5.21
C ASP A 203 19.57 27.99 5.16
N GLN A 204 20.14 28.30 6.33
CA GLN A 204 21.41 29.03 6.49
C GLN A 204 22.67 28.15 6.26
N GLY A 205 22.51 26.82 6.11
CA GLY A 205 23.60 25.85 6.34
C GLY A 205 24.16 25.11 5.12
N THR A 206 23.93 25.56 3.89
CA THR A 206 24.49 24.89 2.68
C THR A 206 25.78 25.55 2.20
N ALA A 207 26.91 25.11 2.75
CA ALA A 207 28.22 25.40 2.18
C ALA A 207 28.31 24.86 0.74
N PRO A 208 28.94 25.57 -0.21
CA PRO A 208 29.10 25.09 -1.57
C PRO A 208 29.97 23.82 -1.61
N PRO A 209 29.71 22.87 -2.51
CA PRO A 209 30.58 21.72 -2.69
C PRO A 209 31.99 22.16 -3.12
N PRO A 210 33.06 21.44 -2.73
CA PRO A 210 34.42 21.79 -3.11
C PRO A 210 34.57 21.78 -4.63
N ARG A 211 35.28 22.78 -5.16
CA ARG A 211 35.62 22.85 -6.59
C ARG A 211 36.57 21.71 -6.94
N GLU A 212 36.12 20.80 -7.80
CA GLU A 212 37.03 19.89 -8.52
C GLU A 212 37.98 20.71 -9.40
N THR A 213 39.27 20.69 -9.05
CA THR A 213 40.33 21.33 -9.84
C THR A 213 40.58 20.53 -11.11
N ALA A 214 40.21 21.08 -12.26
CA ALA A 214 40.55 20.53 -13.56
C ALA A 214 42.08 20.44 -13.73
N ARG A 215 42.59 19.27 -14.10
CA ARG A 215 44.00 19.10 -14.52
C ARG A 215 44.14 19.45 -16.00
N THR A 216 44.95 20.46 -16.30
CA THR A 216 45.40 20.78 -17.66
C THR A 216 46.38 19.70 -18.16
N PRO A 217 46.32 19.27 -19.44
CA PRO A 217 47.36 18.44 -20.02
C PRO A 217 48.53 19.29 -20.50
N THR A 218 49.76 18.85 -20.23
CA THR A 218 50.97 19.43 -20.83
C THR A 218 51.71 18.33 -21.58
N ALA A 219 51.93 18.55 -22.88
CA ALA A 219 52.72 17.67 -23.73
C ALA A 219 54.05 18.34 -24.07
N ALA A 220 55.17 17.64 -23.90
CA ALA A 220 56.43 17.76 -24.66
C ALA A 220 57.50 16.83 -24.06
N GLY A 221 58.31 16.18 -24.90
CA GLY A 221 59.44 15.35 -24.43
C GLY A 221 59.82 14.22 -25.39
N ARG A 222 60.47 14.54 -26.52
CA ARG A 222 61.08 13.57 -27.46
C ARG A 222 62.48 13.16 -26.99
N THR A 223 62.82 11.86 -27.10
CA THR A 223 64.11 11.24 -27.57
C THR A 223 64.15 9.77 -27.07
N ALA A 224 64.82 8.79 -27.67
CA ALA A 224 65.25 8.49 -29.06
C ALA A 224 65.74 7.01 -29.09
N HIS A 225 65.70 6.32 -30.25
CA HIS A 225 66.32 5.02 -30.62
C HIS A 225 66.38 3.86 -29.58
N GLN A 226 65.90 2.65 -29.90
CA GLN A 226 66.67 1.66 -30.69
C GLN A 226 65.79 0.53 -31.30
N GLN A 227 66.38 -0.23 -32.22
CA GLN A 227 65.83 -1.44 -32.88
C GLN A 227 66.45 -2.72 -32.25
N ALA A 228 66.05 -3.98 -32.51
CA ALA A 228 65.11 -4.49 -33.51
C ALA A 228 64.00 -5.45 -32.96
N PRO A 229 64.00 -6.81 -33.10
CA PRO A 229 62.81 -7.42 -33.71
C PRO A 229 62.18 -8.68 -33.05
N ARG A 230 60.93 -8.95 -33.46
CA ARG A 230 60.23 -10.26 -33.56
C ARG A 230 60.07 -11.13 -32.29
N ARG A 231 58.81 -11.36 -31.90
CA ARG A 231 58.23 -12.72 -31.73
C ARG A 231 56.70 -12.70 -31.90
N ALA A 232 56.14 -13.84 -32.29
CA ALA A 232 54.72 -14.02 -32.62
C ALA A 232 53.83 -14.17 -31.35
N PRO A 233 52.53 -13.88 -31.43
CA PRO A 233 51.62 -14.04 -30.29
C PRO A 233 51.25 -15.52 -30.06
N THR A 234 51.62 -16.05 -28.90
CA THR A 234 51.05 -17.31 -28.38
C THR A 234 49.61 -17.09 -27.91
N ALA A 235 48.73 -18.04 -28.24
CA ALA A 235 47.33 -18.02 -27.82
C ALA A 235 47.17 -18.20 -26.29
N PRO A 236 46.14 -17.60 -25.65
CA PRO A 236 45.86 -17.81 -24.24
C PRO A 236 45.19 -19.17 -24.00
N THR A 237 45.88 -20.05 -23.27
CA THR A 237 45.34 -21.36 -22.86
C THR A 237 44.25 -21.19 -21.80
N THR A 238 43.02 -21.61 -22.09
CA THR A 238 41.92 -21.66 -21.12
C THR A 238 42.16 -22.80 -20.11
N PRO A 239 42.20 -22.53 -18.79
CA PRO A 239 42.28 -23.61 -17.80
C PRO A 239 40.91 -24.28 -17.62
N GLN A 240 40.80 -25.55 -18.04
CA GLN A 240 39.65 -26.41 -17.70
C GLN A 240 39.58 -26.61 -16.18
N ARG A 241 38.65 -25.91 -15.52
CA ARG A 241 38.33 -26.18 -14.11
C ARG A 241 37.38 -27.38 -14.03
N LYS A 242 37.92 -28.58 -13.78
CA LYS A 242 37.12 -29.78 -13.48
C LYS A 242 36.18 -29.49 -12.30
N GLY A 243 34.87 -29.54 -12.56
CA GLY A 243 33.86 -29.37 -11.52
C GLY A 243 33.68 -30.65 -10.72
N THR A 244 34.26 -30.70 -9.52
CA THR A 244 33.92 -31.73 -8.53
C THR A 244 32.48 -31.55 -8.06
N ALA A 245 31.72 -32.64 -8.01
CA ALA A 245 30.34 -32.64 -7.54
C ALA A 245 30.27 -32.17 -6.08
N ALA A 246 29.43 -31.18 -5.80
CA ALA A 246 29.23 -30.67 -4.44
C ALA A 246 28.34 -31.64 -3.64
N THR A 247 28.97 -32.50 -2.85
CA THR A 247 28.29 -33.35 -1.87
C THR A 247 27.50 -32.47 -0.89
N ARG A 248 26.21 -32.74 -0.70
CA ARG A 248 25.40 -32.04 0.31
C ARG A 248 26.02 -32.28 1.70
N PRO A 249 26.22 -31.25 2.54
CA PRO A 249 26.61 -31.47 3.93
C PRO A 249 25.46 -32.21 4.65
N PRO A 250 25.76 -33.23 5.48
CA PRO A 250 24.74 -33.88 6.29
C PRO A 250 24.14 -32.90 7.31
N LEU A 251 22.89 -33.14 7.68
CA LEU A 251 22.25 -32.42 8.79
C LEU A 251 23.03 -32.68 10.10
N PRO A 252 23.22 -31.67 10.97
CA PRO A 252 23.99 -31.83 12.19
C PRO A 252 23.30 -32.78 13.17
N THR A 253 23.86 -33.98 13.31
CA THR A 253 23.49 -34.96 14.32
C THR A 253 24.31 -34.77 15.60
N GLY A 254 23.66 -34.77 16.77
CA GLY A 254 24.35 -35.11 18.02
C GLY A 254 24.72 -33.97 18.99
N GLY A 255 23.89 -32.94 19.15
CA GLY A 255 23.92 -32.09 20.35
C GLY A 255 22.80 -32.49 21.32
N ARG A 256 23.09 -33.29 22.36
CA ARG A 256 22.07 -33.81 23.29
C ARG A 256 21.66 -32.76 24.34
N VAL A 257 21.09 -31.66 23.87
CA VAL A 257 20.40 -30.69 24.74
C VAL A 257 19.15 -31.38 25.29
N VAL A 258 19.05 -31.52 26.62
CA VAL A 258 17.82 -31.94 27.29
C VAL A 258 16.85 -30.76 27.30
N ALA A 259 16.36 -30.42 26.11
CA ALA A 259 15.18 -29.57 25.99
C ALA A 259 14.00 -30.37 26.56
N GLN A 260 13.32 -29.82 27.57
CA GLN A 260 11.99 -30.32 27.90
C GLN A 260 11.12 -30.17 26.66
N THR A 261 10.81 -31.30 26.03
CA THR A 261 9.84 -31.34 24.93
C THR A 261 8.47 -31.10 25.53
N ILE A 262 8.16 -29.82 25.77
CA ILE A 262 6.78 -29.37 25.93
C ILE A 262 6.13 -29.68 24.59
N GLU A 263 5.42 -30.80 24.50
CA GLU A 263 4.62 -31.11 23.31
C GLU A 263 3.69 -29.91 23.07
N PRO A 264 3.85 -29.19 21.95
CA PRO A 264 3.00 -28.05 21.68
C PRO A 264 1.58 -28.58 21.54
N PRO A 265 0.59 -28.00 22.26
CA PRO A 265 -0.76 -28.53 22.30
C PRO A 265 -1.27 -28.67 20.87
N ALA A 266 -1.64 -29.90 20.48
CA ALA A 266 -1.94 -30.26 19.10
C ALA A 266 -2.85 -29.20 18.46
N ALA A 267 -2.35 -28.56 17.41
CA ALA A 267 -3.00 -27.42 16.76
C ALA A 267 -4.42 -27.84 16.35
N ARG A 268 -5.43 -27.39 17.11
CA ARG A 268 -6.81 -27.79 16.88
C ARG A 268 -7.20 -27.26 15.49
N PRO A 269 -7.52 -28.13 14.51
CA PRO A 269 -7.80 -27.68 13.15
C PRO A 269 -8.98 -26.72 13.20
N PHE A 270 -8.84 -25.55 12.54
CA PHE A 270 -9.82 -24.48 12.58
C PHE A 270 -11.18 -24.99 12.07
N ARG A 271 -12.09 -25.30 12.99
CA ARG A 271 -13.49 -25.61 12.66
C ARG A 271 -14.19 -24.28 12.40
N PRO A 272 -14.72 -24.04 11.18
CA PRO A 272 -15.49 -22.83 10.92
C PRO A 272 -16.71 -22.80 11.86
N PRO A 273 -17.04 -21.65 12.47
CA PRO A 273 -18.14 -21.57 13.41
C PRO A 273 -19.48 -21.91 12.73
N THR A 274 -20.36 -22.61 13.46
CA THR A 274 -21.73 -22.87 13.02
C THR A 274 -22.42 -21.55 12.68
N PRO A 275 -23.07 -21.41 11.50
CA PRO A 275 -23.72 -20.16 11.12
C PRO A 275 -24.74 -19.69 12.15
N SER A 276 -24.65 -18.43 12.59
CA SER A 276 -25.60 -17.83 13.52
C SER A 276 -27.02 -17.74 12.92
N LYS A 277 -28.04 -17.49 13.76
CA LYS A 277 -29.43 -17.36 13.30
C LYS A 277 -29.57 -16.22 12.28
N GLU A 278 -28.89 -15.10 12.52
CA GLU A 278 -28.86 -13.91 11.66
C GLU A 278 -28.17 -14.23 10.33
N LEU A 279 -27.07 -14.98 10.35
CA LEU A 279 -26.39 -15.42 9.14
C LEU A 279 -27.27 -16.37 8.33
N ARG A 280 -27.98 -17.32 8.96
CA ARG A 280 -28.93 -18.19 8.26
C ARG A 280 -30.08 -17.40 7.62
N ALA A 281 -30.66 -16.43 8.33
CA ALA A 281 -31.71 -15.56 7.81
C ALA A 281 -31.22 -14.67 6.64
N PHE A 282 -30.00 -14.15 6.73
CA PHE A 282 -29.38 -13.37 5.64
C PHE A 282 -29.11 -14.22 4.39
N LEU A 283 -28.60 -15.45 4.55
CA LEU A 283 -28.40 -16.38 3.45
C LEU A 283 -29.73 -16.78 2.79
N ALA A 284 -30.80 -16.98 3.57
CA ALA A 284 -32.14 -17.21 3.06
C ALA A 284 -32.66 -16.00 2.25
N ARG A 285 -32.40 -14.76 2.70
CA ARG A 285 -32.75 -13.55 1.94
C ARG A 285 -31.99 -13.48 0.60
N ILE A 286 -30.69 -13.77 0.58
CA ILE A 286 -29.91 -13.80 -0.69
C ILE A 286 -30.49 -14.80 -1.69
N ALA A 287 -30.92 -15.98 -1.21
CA ALA A 287 -31.44 -17.04 -2.08
C ALA A 287 -32.75 -16.65 -2.82
N HIS A 288 -33.57 -15.76 -2.22
CA HIS A 288 -34.84 -15.32 -2.81
C HIS A 288 -34.76 -13.94 -3.50
N GLU A 289 -33.70 -13.17 -3.27
CA GLU A 289 -33.50 -11.88 -3.95
C GLU A 289 -33.21 -12.10 -5.44
N PRO A 290 -33.91 -11.40 -6.36
CA PRO A 290 -33.71 -11.55 -7.80
C PRO A 290 -32.32 -11.07 -8.24
N SER A 291 -31.72 -11.76 -9.21
CA SER A 291 -30.44 -11.36 -9.80
C SER A 291 -30.63 -10.30 -10.89
N PRO A 292 -29.89 -9.18 -10.86
CA PRO A 292 -29.79 -8.25 -12.00
C PRO A 292 -29.26 -8.92 -13.29
N CYS A 293 -28.64 -10.10 -13.15
CA CYS A 293 -28.13 -10.94 -14.24
C CYS A 293 -28.93 -12.24 -14.44
N ALA A 294 -30.20 -12.32 -14.00
CA ALA A 294 -31.01 -13.55 -14.06
C ALA A 294 -31.02 -14.22 -15.46
N ALA A 295 -31.15 -13.46 -16.54
CA ALA A 295 -31.12 -13.99 -17.92
C ALA A 295 -29.72 -14.44 -18.42
N LEU A 296 -28.65 -14.06 -17.72
CA LEU A 296 -27.27 -14.40 -18.03
C LEU A 296 -26.80 -15.66 -17.26
N LEU A 297 -27.17 -15.79 -15.98
CA LEU A 297 -26.67 -16.85 -15.09
C LEU A 297 -26.85 -18.29 -15.66
N PRO A 298 -28.00 -18.69 -16.22
CA PRO A 298 -28.17 -20.02 -16.84
C PRO A 298 -27.35 -20.23 -18.12
N LYS A 299 -26.77 -19.16 -18.68
CA LYS A 299 -26.05 -19.17 -19.97
C LYS A 299 -24.53 -19.09 -19.79
N ILE A 300 -24.02 -19.05 -18.55
CA ILE A 300 -22.59 -18.83 -18.25
C ILE A 300 -21.70 -19.91 -18.85
N ASP A 301 -22.03 -21.18 -18.67
CA ASP A 301 -21.21 -22.27 -19.20
C ASP A 301 -21.14 -22.23 -20.73
N ARG A 302 -22.27 -22.02 -21.41
CA ARG A 302 -22.32 -21.80 -22.87
C ARG A 302 -21.49 -20.58 -23.30
N ARG A 303 -21.51 -19.48 -22.54
CA ARG A 303 -20.73 -18.26 -22.86
C ARG A 303 -19.22 -18.47 -22.69
N ILE A 304 -18.80 -19.23 -21.68
CA ILE A 304 -17.42 -19.61 -21.44
C ILE A 304 -16.90 -20.52 -22.57
N SER A 305 -17.64 -21.60 -22.88
CA SER A 305 -17.27 -22.56 -23.92
C SER A 305 -17.29 -21.96 -25.33
N ALA A 306 -18.14 -20.97 -25.60
CA ALA A 306 -18.18 -20.25 -26.87
C ALA A 306 -16.98 -19.30 -27.12
N GLY A 307 -15.92 -19.37 -26.32
CA GLY A 307 -14.68 -18.63 -26.57
C GLY A 307 -14.73 -17.12 -26.29
N GLY A 308 -15.90 -16.57 -25.94
CA GLY A 308 -16.13 -15.13 -25.85
C GLY A 308 -15.27 -14.36 -24.84
N ASP A 309 -15.41 -13.03 -24.87
CA ASP A 309 -14.71 -12.10 -23.98
C ASP A 309 -15.04 -12.37 -22.50
N LEU A 310 -14.08 -13.01 -21.82
CA LEU A 310 -14.19 -13.37 -20.41
C LEU A 310 -14.00 -12.16 -19.49
N ASP A 311 -13.27 -11.13 -19.90
CA ASP A 311 -13.07 -9.89 -19.15
C ASP A 311 -14.37 -9.08 -19.09
N ALA A 312 -15.05 -8.91 -20.22
CA ALA A 312 -16.36 -8.29 -20.27
C ALA A 312 -17.42 -9.11 -19.50
N LEU A 313 -17.34 -10.44 -19.54
CA LEU A 313 -18.24 -11.33 -18.79
C LEU A 313 -18.02 -11.22 -17.27
N PHE A 314 -16.76 -11.25 -16.82
CA PHE A 314 -16.37 -11.02 -15.43
C PHE A 314 -16.85 -9.64 -14.95
N ALA A 315 -16.57 -8.58 -15.72
CA ALA A 315 -16.97 -7.22 -15.36
C ALA A 315 -18.49 -7.03 -15.32
N ARG A 316 -19.25 -7.70 -16.20
CA ARG A 316 -20.71 -7.72 -16.17
C ARG A 316 -21.25 -8.43 -14.93
N LEU A 317 -20.71 -9.60 -14.58
CA LEU A 317 -21.13 -10.33 -13.39
C LEU A 317 -20.82 -9.57 -12.10
N GLN A 318 -19.65 -8.94 -11.99
CA GLN A 318 -19.31 -8.11 -10.83
C GLN A 318 -20.26 -6.91 -10.69
N ARG A 319 -20.60 -6.21 -11.79
CA ARG A 319 -21.61 -5.14 -11.76
C ARG A 319 -22.98 -5.65 -11.30
N CYS A 320 -23.44 -6.81 -11.81
CA CYS A 320 -24.69 -7.42 -11.36
C CYS A 320 -24.68 -7.79 -9.87
N LYS A 321 -23.59 -8.37 -9.36
CA LYS A 321 -23.40 -8.66 -7.93
C LYS A 321 -23.50 -7.38 -7.09
N TRP A 322 -22.87 -6.30 -7.54
CA TRP A 322 -22.81 -5.02 -6.82
C TRP A 322 -24.13 -4.22 -6.85
N GLN A 323 -24.98 -4.48 -7.83
CA GLN A 323 -26.33 -3.93 -7.93
C GLN A 323 -27.34 -4.60 -6.98
N ARG A 324 -26.98 -5.73 -6.35
CA ARG A 324 -27.85 -6.40 -5.36
C ARG A 324 -27.95 -5.57 -4.09
N GLN A 325 -29.15 -5.50 -3.53
CA GLN A 325 -29.41 -4.81 -2.27
C GLN A 325 -28.70 -5.55 -1.12
N SER A 326 -28.81 -6.88 -1.07
CA SER A 326 -28.18 -7.70 -0.01
C SER A 326 -26.66 -7.54 0.05
N TYR A 327 -26.01 -7.37 -1.10
CA TYR A 327 -24.57 -7.13 -1.20
C TYR A 327 -24.21 -5.70 -0.76
N SER A 328 -24.98 -4.70 -1.19
CA SER A 328 -24.78 -3.32 -0.76
C SER A 328 -24.97 -3.17 0.77
N GLU A 329 -25.94 -3.86 1.36
CA GLU A 329 -26.16 -3.95 2.81
C GLU A 329 -24.97 -4.60 3.54
N GLU A 330 -24.45 -5.73 3.01
CA GLU A 330 -23.30 -6.44 3.56
C GLU A 330 -22.05 -5.55 3.64
N LYS A 331 -21.72 -4.86 2.54
CA LYS A 331 -20.62 -3.90 2.49
C LYS A 331 -20.86 -2.69 3.40
N ALA A 332 -22.07 -2.13 3.38
CA ALA A 332 -22.45 -0.97 4.20
C ALA A 332 -22.20 -1.22 5.69
N ALA A 333 -22.63 -2.39 6.18
CA ALA A 333 -22.48 -2.80 7.57
C ALA A 333 -21.08 -3.37 7.88
N SER A 334 -20.15 -3.38 6.91
CA SER A 334 -18.79 -3.92 7.04
C SER A 334 -18.77 -5.37 7.55
N LEU A 335 -19.76 -6.17 7.14
CA LEU A 335 -19.97 -7.54 7.63
C LEU A 335 -19.07 -8.59 6.96
N LEU A 336 -18.05 -8.14 6.24
CA LEU A 336 -17.04 -8.90 5.47
C LEU A 336 -16.36 -10.05 6.24
N PHE A 337 -16.49 -10.07 7.57
CA PHE A 337 -15.92 -11.10 8.45
C PHE A 337 -16.92 -12.21 8.84
N ARG A 338 -18.22 -12.11 8.47
CA ARG A 338 -19.26 -13.08 8.88
C ARG A 338 -19.36 -14.32 7.97
N PHE A 339 -18.79 -14.29 6.77
CA PHE A 339 -18.97 -15.36 5.79
C PHE A 339 -17.78 -16.33 5.78
N SER A 340 -17.87 -17.34 6.65
CA SER A 340 -17.08 -18.58 6.55
C SER A 340 -17.60 -19.55 5.46
N ARG A 341 -18.62 -19.13 4.69
CA ARG A 341 -19.16 -19.86 3.54
C ARG A 341 -18.83 -19.12 2.24
N PRO A 342 -18.29 -19.80 1.22
CA PRO A 342 -18.08 -19.20 -0.09
C PRO A 342 -19.41 -18.90 -0.78
N ASP A 343 -19.38 -17.91 -1.67
CA ASP A 343 -20.34 -17.64 -2.74
C ASP A 343 -21.84 -17.70 -2.36
N PRO A 344 -22.31 -16.88 -1.40
CA PRO A 344 -23.74 -16.83 -1.13
C PRO A 344 -24.52 -16.34 -2.35
N TRP A 345 -23.99 -15.36 -3.09
CA TRP A 345 -24.58 -14.84 -4.33
C TRP A 345 -24.35 -15.78 -5.54
N PRO A 346 -25.37 -16.02 -6.39
CA PRO A 346 -25.19 -16.83 -7.61
C PRO A 346 -24.22 -16.21 -8.62
N GLU A 347 -24.10 -14.89 -8.63
CA GLU A 347 -23.11 -14.17 -9.44
C GLU A 347 -21.67 -14.53 -9.03
N GLU A 348 -21.39 -14.76 -7.74
CA GLU A 348 -20.06 -15.13 -7.28
C GLU A 348 -19.66 -16.54 -7.78
N ARG A 349 -20.61 -17.49 -7.77
CA ARG A 349 -20.39 -18.83 -8.36
C ARG A 349 -20.11 -18.75 -9.86
N ALA A 350 -20.78 -17.83 -10.57
CA ALA A 350 -20.52 -17.58 -11.99
C ALA A 350 -19.16 -16.89 -12.20
N ILE A 351 -18.79 -15.91 -11.37
CA ILE A 351 -17.49 -15.24 -11.41
C ILE A 351 -16.35 -16.25 -11.22
N ARG A 352 -16.46 -17.15 -10.25
CA ARG A 352 -15.52 -18.25 -10.03
C ARG A 352 -15.32 -19.09 -11.29
N LYS A 353 -16.39 -19.50 -11.98
CA LYS A 353 -16.29 -20.23 -13.26
C LYS A 353 -15.54 -19.44 -14.34
N VAL A 354 -15.82 -18.14 -14.45
CA VAL A 354 -15.13 -17.25 -15.39
C VAL A 354 -13.65 -17.11 -15.04
N ILE A 355 -13.30 -16.93 -13.76
CA ILE A 355 -11.92 -16.89 -13.27
C ILE A 355 -11.17 -18.19 -13.62
N THR A 356 -11.77 -19.36 -13.38
CA THR A 356 -11.18 -20.65 -13.79
C THR A 356 -10.94 -20.72 -15.31
N ALA A 357 -11.90 -20.25 -16.12
CA ALA A 357 -11.76 -20.23 -17.57
C ALA A 357 -10.70 -19.23 -18.07
N MET A 358 -10.53 -18.10 -17.39
CA MET A 358 -9.45 -17.15 -17.67
C MET A 358 -8.09 -17.74 -17.28
N ALA A 359 -8.01 -18.42 -16.13
CA ALA A 359 -6.79 -19.05 -15.65
C ALA A 359 -6.35 -20.20 -16.58
N ALA A 360 -7.30 -20.94 -17.15
CA ALA A 360 -7.02 -21.96 -18.17
C ALA A 360 -6.43 -21.38 -19.47
N ARG A 361 -6.69 -20.10 -19.76
CA ARG A 361 -6.14 -19.36 -20.92
C ARG A 361 -4.89 -18.54 -20.58
N LEU A 362 -4.47 -18.51 -19.31
CA LEU A 362 -3.33 -17.73 -18.87
C LEU A 362 -2.02 -18.42 -19.29
N HIS A 363 -1.15 -17.65 -19.93
CA HIS A 363 0.17 -18.13 -20.35
C HIS A 363 1.26 -17.47 -19.49
N PRO A 364 2.34 -18.20 -19.12
CA PRO A 364 3.48 -17.59 -18.47
C PRO A 364 4.14 -16.55 -19.39
N PRO A 365 4.71 -15.45 -18.83
CA PRO A 365 5.48 -14.50 -19.63
C PRO A 365 6.66 -15.18 -20.32
N ALA A 366 7.07 -14.66 -21.49
CA ALA A 366 8.17 -15.22 -22.27
C ALA A 366 9.45 -15.36 -21.43
N GLY A 367 10.08 -16.54 -21.47
CA GLY A 367 11.28 -16.86 -20.70
C GLY A 367 11.05 -17.20 -19.22
N VAL A 368 9.82 -17.11 -18.70
CA VAL A 368 9.52 -17.52 -17.31
C VAL A 368 9.38 -19.04 -17.22
N LYS A 369 10.21 -19.66 -16.38
CA LYS A 369 10.14 -21.10 -16.11
C LYS A 369 8.91 -21.44 -15.28
N VAL A 370 8.12 -22.39 -15.77
CA VAL A 370 7.02 -23.01 -15.04
C VAL A 370 7.53 -24.25 -14.32
N TYR A 371 7.11 -24.46 -13.07
CA TYR A 371 7.52 -25.60 -12.25
C TYR A 371 6.32 -26.49 -11.91
N PRO A 372 6.35 -27.80 -12.20
CA PRO A 372 5.27 -28.70 -11.78
C PRO A 372 5.30 -28.87 -10.26
N VAL A 373 4.13 -28.78 -9.62
CA VAL A 373 3.99 -29.05 -8.17
C VAL A 373 4.09 -30.58 -7.95
N PRO A 374 5.04 -31.10 -7.14
CA PRO A 374 5.19 -32.53 -6.92
C PRO A 374 3.94 -33.15 -6.27
N VAL A 375 3.55 -34.35 -6.73
CA VAL A 375 2.51 -35.17 -6.08
C VAL A 375 3.15 -36.14 -5.10
N GLY A 376 2.71 -36.10 -3.85
CA GLY A 376 3.18 -37.00 -2.80
C GLY A 376 2.13 -37.20 -1.70
N LYS A 377 2.54 -37.78 -0.57
CA LYS A 377 1.67 -37.91 0.61
C LYS A 377 1.27 -36.51 1.12
N ALA A 378 -0.01 -36.30 1.41
CA ALA A 378 -0.48 -35.08 2.07
C ALA A 378 0.24 -34.85 3.41
N PRO A 379 0.92 -33.71 3.63
CA PRO A 379 1.51 -33.37 4.92
C PRO A 379 0.42 -32.96 5.92
N VAL A 380 0.67 -33.18 7.21
CA VAL A 380 -0.21 -32.73 8.29
C VAL A 380 0.01 -31.24 8.54
N VAL A 381 -1.01 -30.40 8.30
CA VAL A 381 -0.97 -28.96 8.61
C VAL A 381 -1.09 -28.75 10.12
N ASN A 382 0.05 -28.65 10.80
CA ASN A 382 0.18 -28.53 12.26
C ASN A 382 1.20 -27.43 12.69
N GLY A 383 1.83 -26.78 11.72
CA GLY A 383 2.82 -25.73 11.89
C GLY A 383 4.26 -26.20 11.65
N PHE A 384 4.52 -27.49 11.39
CA PHE A 384 5.86 -28.08 11.39
C PHE A 384 6.29 -28.60 10.03
N LEU A 385 7.34 -27.99 9.47
CA LEU A 385 8.00 -28.48 8.26
C LEU A 385 8.89 -29.68 8.61
N SER A 386 8.28 -30.86 8.64
CA SER A 386 8.87 -32.17 8.96
C SER A 386 9.38 -32.92 7.72
N GLU A 387 9.76 -34.19 7.89
CA GLU A 387 10.16 -35.09 6.79
C GLU A 387 9.07 -35.28 5.72
N GLU A 388 7.80 -35.02 6.05
CA GLU A 388 6.68 -35.04 5.08
C GLU A 388 6.81 -33.98 3.97
N TRP A 389 7.78 -33.07 4.07
CA TRP A 389 8.12 -32.05 3.08
C TRP A 389 9.41 -32.34 2.29
N ASN A 390 10.07 -33.49 2.49
CA ASN A 390 11.33 -33.83 1.81
C ASN A 390 11.21 -34.01 0.28
N ASP A 391 10.01 -34.34 -0.20
CA ASP A 391 9.62 -34.46 -1.62
C ASP A 391 9.05 -33.15 -2.20
N ALA A 392 8.94 -32.08 -1.40
CA ALA A 392 8.36 -30.82 -1.83
C ALA A 392 9.31 -30.02 -2.72
N LEU A 393 8.71 -29.26 -3.63
CA LEU A 393 9.41 -28.27 -4.45
C LEU A 393 9.85 -27.11 -3.55
N LEU A 394 11.17 -27.01 -3.35
CA LEU A 394 11.80 -26.00 -2.51
C LEU A 394 12.24 -24.78 -3.33
N PHE A 395 11.82 -23.60 -2.87
CA PHE A 395 12.30 -22.31 -3.34
C PHE A 395 12.93 -21.50 -2.20
N ALA A 396 14.01 -20.78 -2.53
CA ALA A 396 14.61 -19.77 -1.67
C ALA A 396 14.49 -18.40 -2.37
N PRO A 397 13.53 -17.54 -1.97
CA PRO A 397 13.35 -16.23 -2.59
C PRO A 397 14.62 -15.38 -2.49
N LYS A 398 15.11 -14.84 -3.61
CA LYS A 398 16.36 -14.08 -3.68
C LYS A 398 16.30 -12.87 -2.72
N GLY A 399 17.29 -12.75 -1.83
CA GLY A 399 17.35 -11.68 -0.84
C GLY A 399 16.53 -11.94 0.43
N SER A 400 15.87 -13.10 0.54
CA SER A 400 15.24 -13.58 1.77
C SER A 400 16.04 -14.74 2.36
N ALA A 401 16.14 -14.80 3.68
CA ALA A 401 16.56 -16.01 4.39
C ALA A 401 15.40 -17.03 4.54
N GLY A 402 14.22 -16.70 4.02
CA GLY A 402 13.07 -17.60 4.00
C GLY A 402 13.19 -18.75 3.01
N ARG A 403 12.47 -19.83 3.29
CA ARG A 403 12.32 -21.03 2.44
C ARG A 403 10.84 -21.31 2.22
N VAL A 404 10.48 -21.66 0.99
CA VAL A 404 9.11 -21.96 0.55
C VAL A 404 9.08 -23.37 0.01
N TYR A 405 8.12 -24.17 0.48
CA TYR A 405 7.94 -25.58 0.17
C TYR A 405 6.56 -25.74 -0.46
N LEU A 406 6.48 -26.40 -1.62
CA LEU A 406 5.24 -26.61 -2.37
C LEU A 406 5.09 -28.08 -2.75
N LYS A 407 3.96 -28.69 -2.41
CA LYS A 407 3.58 -30.04 -2.85
C LYS A 407 2.07 -30.19 -2.99
N SER A 408 1.64 -31.31 -3.54
CA SER A 408 0.23 -31.65 -3.73
C SER A 408 -0.04 -33.11 -3.37
N ASP A 409 -1.27 -33.42 -2.97
CA ASP A 409 -1.83 -34.78 -2.89
C ASP A 409 -2.67 -35.14 -4.13
N GLY A 410 -2.62 -34.31 -5.18
CA GLY A 410 -3.47 -34.37 -6.36
C GLY A 410 -4.83 -33.67 -6.21
N ARG A 411 -5.25 -33.35 -4.97
CA ARG A 411 -6.52 -32.68 -4.65
C ARG A 411 -6.33 -31.25 -4.14
N ARG A 412 -5.25 -31.00 -3.39
CA ARG A 412 -4.91 -29.76 -2.70
C ARG A 412 -3.48 -29.33 -3.01
N ILE A 413 -3.21 -28.05 -2.83
CA ILE A 413 -1.87 -27.47 -2.79
C ILE A 413 -1.50 -27.29 -1.33
N TYR A 414 -0.32 -27.80 -0.94
CA TYR A 414 0.27 -27.61 0.37
C TYR A 414 1.43 -26.63 0.24
N LEU A 415 1.38 -25.57 1.04
CA LEU A 415 2.34 -24.48 1.08
C LEU A 415 2.95 -24.44 2.48
N GLY A 416 4.24 -24.72 2.58
CA GLY A 416 5.05 -24.59 3.80
C GLY A 416 6.03 -23.43 3.65
N ILE A 417 6.20 -22.60 4.68
CA ILE A 417 7.09 -21.44 4.61
C ILE A 417 7.84 -21.30 5.94
N ALA A 418 9.17 -21.36 5.90
CA ALA A 418 10.02 -21.02 7.05
C ALA A 418 10.65 -19.65 6.84
N VAL A 419 10.55 -18.74 7.81
CA VAL A 419 11.18 -17.40 7.78
C VAL A 419 11.85 -17.11 9.13
N PRO A 420 12.94 -16.33 9.19
CA PRO A 420 13.52 -15.94 10.46
C PRO A 420 12.54 -15.14 11.33
N THR A 421 12.42 -15.51 12.60
CA THR A 421 11.76 -14.68 13.60
C THR A 421 12.54 -13.38 13.78
N HIS A 422 11.85 -12.30 14.13
CA HIS A 422 12.48 -11.03 14.45
C HIS A 422 12.39 -10.83 15.98
N PRO A 423 13.49 -10.98 16.75
CA PRO A 423 13.47 -10.81 18.19
C PRO A 423 12.93 -9.43 18.59
N GLY A 424 12.03 -9.39 19.57
CA GLY A 424 11.44 -8.15 20.09
C GLY A 424 10.39 -7.48 19.19
N SER A 425 9.99 -8.08 18.07
CA SER A 425 8.98 -7.49 17.19
C SER A 425 7.58 -7.52 17.84
N ARG A 426 7.11 -6.36 18.32
CA ARG A 426 5.72 -6.14 18.77
C ARG A 426 4.80 -5.89 17.57
N GLY A 427 4.81 -6.86 16.66
CA GLY A 427 4.21 -6.73 15.35
C GLY A 427 3.38 -7.94 14.96
N SER A 428 2.53 -7.72 13.97
CA SER A 428 1.69 -8.76 13.40
C SER A 428 2.45 -9.47 12.26
N ASP A 429 3.30 -10.45 12.60
CA ASP A 429 3.91 -11.29 11.56
C ASP A 429 2.80 -11.98 10.74
N SER A 430 2.93 -11.94 9.42
CA SER A 430 1.98 -12.60 8.52
C SER A 430 2.58 -12.89 7.15
N VAL A 431 2.08 -13.96 6.53
CA VAL A 431 2.28 -14.23 5.10
C VAL A 431 0.99 -13.87 4.38
N MET A 432 1.06 -13.03 3.35
CA MET A 432 0.00 -12.90 2.36
C MET A 432 0.33 -13.79 1.16
N VAL A 433 -0.57 -14.71 0.83
CA VAL A 433 -0.51 -15.56 -0.35
C VAL A 433 -1.34 -14.91 -1.45
N LEU A 434 -0.72 -14.64 -2.59
CA LEU A 434 -1.33 -14.03 -3.77
C LEU A 434 -1.64 -15.10 -4.83
N LEU A 435 -2.82 -14.99 -5.43
CA LEU A 435 -3.39 -15.91 -6.40
C LEU A 435 -3.86 -15.12 -7.63
N HIS A 436 -3.87 -15.79 -8.79
CA HIS A 436 -4.32 -15.24 -10.07
C HIS A 436 -3.69 -13.89 -10.45
N THR A 437 -2.44 -13.65 -10.04
CA THR A 437 -1.75 -12.44 -10.48
C THR A 437 -1.72 -12.44 -12.02
N HIS A 438 -1.88 -11.26 -12.62
CA HIS A 438 -1.93 -11.07 -14.08
C HIS A 438 -3.17 -11.61 -14.82
N LEU A 439 -4.18 -12.17 -14.14
CA LEU A 439 -5.35 -12.79 -14.79
C LEU A 439 -6.19 -11.86 -15.68
N SER A 440 -6.38 -10.59 -15.30
CA SER A 440 -7.28 -9.65 -15.98
C SER A 440 -6.92 -8.18 -15.69
N PRO A 441 -7.15 -7.23 -16.61
CA PRO A 441 -7.07 -5.79 -16.32
C PRO A 441 -8.14 -5.29 -15.32
N HIS A 442 -9.19 -6.06 -15.08
CA HIS A 442 -10.30 -5.73 -14.17
C HIS A 442 -10.11 -6.26 -12.74
N PHE A 443 -9.01 -6.98 -12.49
CA PHE A 443 -8.72 -7.76 -11.30
C PHE A 443 -7.25 -7.56 -10.93
N ALA A 444 -6.93 -7.12 -9.72
CA ALA A 444 -5.53 -6.97 -9.32
C ALA A 444 -4.93 -8.30 -8.84
N ASN A 445 -5.63 -8.97 -7.91
CA ASN A 445 -5.25 -10.25 -7.31
C ASN A 445 -6.43 -10.86 -6.54
N GLU A 446 -6.33 -12.17 -6.28
CA GLU A 446 -6.94 -12.82 -5.13
C GLU A 446 -5.87 -13.07 -4.07
N TYR A 447 -6.23 -13.09 -2.79
CA TYR A 447 -5.27 -13.32 -1.72
C TYR A 447 -5.90 -13.83 -0.43
N PHE A 448 -5.08 -14.43 0.43
CA PHE A 448 -5.42 -14.66 1.84
C PHE A 448 -4.18 -14.48 2.72
N PHE A 449 -4.38 -14.29 4.02
CA PHE A 449 -3.32 -14.21 5.02
C PHE A 449 -3.21 -15.48 5.84
N ILE A 450 -1.98 -15.82 6.23
CA ILE A 450 -1.65 -16.69 7.35
C ILE A 450 -1.05 -15.79 8.44
N TYR A 451 -1.73 -15.63 9.57
CA TYR A 451 -1.25 -14.81 10.68
C TYR A 451 -0.33 -15.61 11.61
N GLN A 452 0.48 -14.90 12.42
CA GLN A 452 1.43 -15.49 13.37
C GLN A 452 0.87 -16.48 14.40
N ASP A 453 -0.45 -16.45 14.62
CA ASP A 453 -1.20 -17.34 15.52
C ASP A 453 -1.81 -18.55 14.78
N GLY A 454 -1.41 -18.78 13.54
CA GLY A 454 -1.89 -19.86 12.68
C GLY A 454 -3.28 -19.62 12.09
N ARG A 455 -3.97 -18.52 12.43
CA ARG A 455 -5.31 -18.25 11.89
C ARG A 455 -5.23 -17.87 10.40
N PRO A 456 -6.10 -18.44 9.55
CA PRO A 456 -6.25 -17.99 8.18
C PRO A 456 -7.13 -16.74 8.13
N SER A 457 -6.93 -15.87 7.14
CA SER A 457 -8.01 -14.99 6.70
C SER A 457 -8.96 -15.69 5.73
N ALA A 458 -10.15 -15.13 5.55
CA ALA A 458 -10.98 -15.47 4.40
C ALA A 458 -10.24 -15.11 3.11
N GLY A 459 -10.64 -15.73 2.00
CA GLY A 459 -10.20 -15.28 0.68
C GLY A 459 -10.71 -13.87 0.38
N TYR A 460 -9.83 -13.04 -0.18
CA TYR A 460 -10.14 -11.69 -0.65
C TYR A 460 -9.86 -11.57 -2.15
N ARG A 461 -10.68 -10.80 -2.86
CA ARG A 461 -10.44 -10.37 -4.24
C ARG A 461 -10.34 -8.85 -4.31
N THR A 462 -9.38 -8.34 -5.06
CA THR A 462 -9.17 -6.91 -5.31
C THR A 462 -9.65 -6.56 -6.72
N ASN A 463 -10.84 -5.97 -6.83
CA ASN A 463 -11.41 -5.62 -8.14
C ASN A 463 -11.05 -4.18 -8.55
N LEU A 464 -10.69 -3.99 -9.81
CA LEU A 464 -10.38 -2.68 -10.42
C LEU A 464 -11.55 -2.07 -11.20
N ILE A 465 -12.66 -2.81 -11.32
CA ILE A 465 -13.91 -2.27 -11.86
C ILE A 465 -14.49 -1.29 -10.85
N ARG A 466 -14.92 -0.11 -11.30
CA ARG A 466 -15.73 0.80 -10.47
C ARG A 466 -17.21 0.45 -10.61
N PRO A 467 -18.00 0.44 -9.52
CA PRO A 467 -19.46 0.51 -9.61
C PRO A 467 -19.87 1.71 -10.46
N SER A 468 -20.93 1.57 -11.26
CA SER A 468 -21.41 2.64 -12.15
C SER A 468 -21.93 3.87 -11.40
N ASP A 469 -22.30 3.70 -10.13
CA ASP A 469 -22.74 4.74 -9.21
C ASP A 469 -21.67 5.09 -8.16
N ALA A 470 -20.40 4.75 -8.41
CA ALA A 470 -19.30 5.13 -7.53
C ALA A 470 -19.05 6.64 -7.59
N PRO A 471 -19.06 7.36 -6.45
CA PRO A 471 -18.82 8.80 -6.45
C PRO A 471 -17.35 9.09 -6.79
N GLU A 472 -17.13 10.13 -7.60
CA GLU A 472 -15.80 10.60 -7.97
C GLU A 472 -15.14 11.38 -6.83
N VAL A 473 -14.51 10.64 -5.92
CA VAL A 473 -13.64 11.21 -4.88
C VAL A 473 -12.21 10.69 -5.04
N SER A 474 -11.25 11.56 -4.77
CA SER A 474 -9.81 11.26 -4.91
C SER A 474 -9.05 11.34 -3.58
N ASP A 475 -9.66 11.91 -2.54
CA ASP A 475 -9.10 11.95 -1.19
C ASP A 475 -9.87 11.02 -0.23
N TRP A 476 -9.15 10.21 0.56
CA TRP A 476 -9.76 9.33 1.57
C TRP A 476 -10.55 10.11 2.63
N ARG A 477 -10.22 11.40 2.84
CA ARG A 477 -10.96 12.30 3.74
C ARG A 477 -12.35 12.60 3.21
N GLU A 478 -12.54 12.61 1.90
CA GLU A 478 -13.85 12.76 1.26
C GLU A 478 -14.62 11.46 1.32
N ILE A 479 -13.97 10.31 1.06
CA ILE A 479 -14.57 8.97 1.26
C ILE A 479 -15.18 8.83 2.66
N ARG A 480 -14.51 9.33 3.71
CA ARG A 480 -15.04 9.29 5.10
C ARG A 480 -16.28 10.15 5.32
N LYS A 481 -16.49 11.22 4.53
CA LYS A 481 -17.68 12.09 4.60
C LYS A 481 -18.91 11.45 3.95
N LEU A 482 -18.72 10.52 3.01
CA LEU A 482 -19.82 9.82 2.34
C LEU A 482 -20.64 8.97 3.34
N PRO A 483 -21.94 8.75 3.09
CA PRO A 483 -22.75 7.77 3.80
C PRO A 483 -22.09 6.39 3.80
N ALA A 484 -22.12 5.69 4.94
CA ALA A 484 -21.44 4.39 5.12
C ALA A 484 -21.77 3.38 4.00
N ALA A 485 -23.04 3.38 3.54
CA ALA A 485 -23.54 2.51 2.49
C ALA A 485 -22.88 2.67 1.11
N ILE A 486 -22.22 3.80 0.82
CA ILE A 486 -21.56 4.04 -0.48
C ILE A 486 -20.04 4.22 -0.38
N ARG A 487 -19.46 4.27 0.84
CA ARG A 487 -17.99 4.46 1.04
C ARG A 487 -17.15 3.41 0.31
N TRP A 488 -17.63 2.17 0.27
CA TRP A 488 -16.93 1.04 -0.37
C TRP A 488 -16.90 1.15 -1.91
N LYS A 489 -17.82 1.91 -2.53
CA LYS A 489 -17.81 2.20 -3.97
C LYS A 489 -16.75 3.24 -4.31
N ALA A 490 -16.54 4.18 -3.39
CA ALA A 490 -15.72 5.37 -3.55
C ALA A 490 -14.20 5.10 -3.54
N SER A 491 -13.75 3.96 -3.01
CA SER A 491 -12.33 3.59 -2.92
C SER A 491 -11.66 3.27 -4.26
N GLY A 492 -12.34 3.36 -5.41
CA GLY A 492 -11.74 3.09 -6.74
C GLY A 492 -11.27 1.64 -6.97
N VAL A 493 -11.28 0.84 -5.91
CA VAL A 493 -10.92 -0.57 -5.80
C VAL A 493 -11.95 -1.18 -4.86
N VAL A 494 -12.59 -2.27 -5.26
CA VAL A 494 -13.60 -2.96 -4.46
C VAL A 494 -13.01 -4.26 -3.90
N TYR A 495 -12.87 -4.29 -2.57
CA TYR A 495 -12.40 -5.47 -1.83
C TYR A 495 -13.56 -6.42 -1.55
N ASP A 496 -13.44 -7.63 -2.07
CA ASP A 496 -14.39 -8.73 -1.91
C ASP A 496 -13.83 -9.78 -0.95
N GLY A 497 -14.19 -9.72 0.33
CA GLY A 497 -13.91 -10.78 1.30
C GLY A 497 -14.90 -11.94 1.20
N GLY A 498 -14.47 -13.16 1.55
CA GLY A 498 -15.30 -14.35 1.53
C GLY A 498 -15.47 -15.03 0.16
N VAL A 499 -14.65 -14.65 -0.84
CA VAL A 499 -14.72 -15.21 -2.21
C VAL A 499 -14.29 -16.68 -2.31
N PHE A 500 -13.60 -17.20 -1.30
CA PHE A 500 -13.33 -18.62 -1.14
C PHE A 500 -13.20 -18.96 0.36
N PRO A 501 -13.37 -20.24 0.75
CA PRO A 501 -13.31 -20.63 2.15
C PRO A 501 -11.92 -20.37 2.73
N PHE A 502 -11.85 -20.26 4.05
CA PHE A 502 -10.59 -20.32 4.78
C PHE A 502 -9.78 -21.57 4.36
N PRO A 503 -8.53 -21.44 3.91
CA PRO A 503 -7.63 -22.58 3.81
C PRO A 503 -7.37 -23.14 5.22
N LEU A 504 -7.04 -24.43 5.31
CA LEU A 504 -6.55 -24.97 6.57
C LEU A 504 -5.13 -24.45 6.77
N THR A 505 -4.87 -23.74 7.86
CA THR A 505 -3.54 -23.18 8.15
C THR A 505 -3.08 -23.50 9.56
N ALA A 506 -1.76 -23.46 9.74
CA ALA A 506 -1.12 -23.55 11.03
C ALA A 506 0.16 -22.71 11.06
N THR A 507 0.70 -22.42 12.24
CA THR A 507 1.95 -21.68 12.41
C THR A 507 2.63 -22.12 13.70
N THR A 508 3.95 -22.29 13.67
CA THR A 508 4.76 -22.55 14.86
C THR A 508 6.03 -21.70 14.86
N VAL A 509 6.75 -21.70 15.97
CA VAL A 509 8.12 -21.16 16.07
C VAL A 509 9.04 -22.28 16.52
N ARG A 510 10.15 -22.48 15.80
CA ARG A 510 11.18 -23.48 16.11
C ARG A 510 12.55 -22.83 16.03
N GLY A 511 13.15 -22.55 17.19
CA GLY A 511 14.36 -21.76 17.29
C GLY A 511 14.14 -20.35 16.70
N GLU A 512 15.07 -19.91 15.86
CA GLU A 512 15.02 -18.61 15.18
C GLU A 512 14.11 -18.60 13.95
N MET A 513 13.31 -19.64 13.67
CA MET A 513 12.45 -19.72 12.49
C MET A 513 10.97 -19.82 12.87
N ARG A 514 10.15 -18.95 12.27
CA ARG A 514 8.68 -19.10 12.23
C ARG A 514 8.32 -19.93 11.01
N MET A 515 7.51 -20.97 11.21
CA MET A 515 6.99 -21.83 10.16
C MET A 515 5.51 -21.54 9.97
N TYR A 516 5.08 -21.33 8.73
CA TYR A 516 3.68 -21.21 8.33
C TYR A 516 3.33 -22.38 7.42
N GLU A 517 2.12 -22.91 7.57
CA GLU A 517 1.58 -23.94 6.68
C GLU A 517 0.18 -23.58 6.20
N ALA A 518 -0.15 -23.94 4.97
CA ALA A 518 -1.49 -23.86 4.40
C ALA A 518 -1.80 -25.06 3.49
N ALA A 519 -3.02 -25.58 3.58
CA ALA A 519 -3.61 -26.48 2.59
C ALA A 519 -4.77 -25.76 1.86
N ILE A 520 -4.61 -25.66 0.55
CA ILE A 520 -5.42 -24.86 -0.37
C ILE A 520 -6.15 -25.80 -1.32
N ASP A 521 -7.44 -25.60 -1.54
CA ASP A 521 -8.25 -26.36 -2.51
C ASP A 521 -8.27 -25.59 -3.85
N PRO A 522 -7.50 -26.00 -4.88
CA PRO A 522 -7.33 -25.26 -6.14
C PRO A 522 -8.65 -25.07 -6.88
N GLN A 523 -9.55 -26.06 -6.85
CA GLN A 523 -10.88 -25.95 -7.47
C GLN A 523 -11.71 -24.85 -6.78
N ARG A 524 -11.59 -24.74 -5.45
CA ARG A 524 -12.23 -23.68 -4.66
C ARG A 524 -11.56 -22.32 -4.74
N ILE A 525 -10.43 -22.20 -5.43
CA ILE A 525 -9.84 -20.91 -5.79
C ILE A 525 -9.69 -20.77 -7.31
N GLY A 526 -10.48 -21.50 -8.11
CA GLY A 526 -10.49 -21.36 -9.57
C GLY A 526 -9.12 -21.52 -10.26
N ILE A 527 -8.25 -22.37 -9.71
CA ILE A 527 -7.01 -22.81 -10.39
C ILE A 527 -7.33 -24.12 -11.12
N PRO A 528 -7.35 -24.13 -12.46
CA PRO A 528 -7.62 -25.34 -13.24
C PRO A 528 -6.39 -26.26 -13.28
N THR A 529 -6.62 -27.56 -13.12
CA THR A 529 -5.56 -28.57 -13.15
C THR A 529 -4.94 -28.69 -14.54
N GLY A 530 -3.62 -28.91 -14.64
CA GLY A 530 -2.89 -29.00 -15.90
C GLY A 530 -2.44 -27.67 -16.49
N HIS A 531 -3.00 -26.54 -16.04
CA HIS A 531 -2.69 -25.22 -16.58
C HIS A 531 -1.64 -24.47 -15.73
N PRO A 532 -0.82 -23.59 -16.35
CA PRO A 532 0.06 -22.69 -15.62
C PRO A 532 -0.73 -21.66 -14.79
N PHE A 533 -0.26 -21.40 -13.56
CA PHE A 533 -0.76 -20.32 -12.72
C PHE A 533 0.37 -19.64 -11.97
N ALA A 534 0.21 -18.36 -11.65
CA ALA A 534 1.13 -17.62 -10.80
C ALA A 534 0.72 -17.74 -9.33
N LEU A 535 1.70 -18.04 -8.47
CA LEU A 535 1.59 -17.98 -7.02
C LEU A 535 2.56 -16.92 -6.50
N GLY A 536 2.03 -15.90 -5.83
CA GLY A 536 2.84 -14.88 -5.17
C GLY A 536 2.86 -15.03 -3.65
N LEU A 537 3.93 -14.58 -3.00
CA LEU A 537 4.05 -14.50 -1.56
C LEU A 537 4.58 -13.12 -1.15
N VAL A 538 4.02 -12.57 -0.07
CA VAL A 538 4.50 -11.37 0.59
C VAL A 538 4.63 -11.65 2.08
N ILE A 539 5.87 -11.73 2.55
CA ILE A 539 6.19 -11.98 3.96
C ILE A 539 6.32 -10.64 4.68
N SER A 540 5.47 -10.40 5.68
CA SER A 540 5.54 -9.25 6.58
C SER A 540 6.03 -9.72 7.96
N ALA A 541 7.20 -9.28 8.37
CA ALA A 541 7.76 -9.56 9.69
C ALA A 541 7.91 -8.26 10.49
N GLY A 542 7.56 -8.28 11.78
CA GLY A 542 7.80 -7.18 12.71
C GLY A 542 7.10 -5.85 12.43
N VAL A 543 6.01 -5.84 11.66
CA VAL A 543 5.22 -4.63 11.40
C VAL A 543 4.45 -4.24 12.68
N PRO A 544 4.76 -3.10 13.34
CA PRO A 544 4.21 -2.79 14.66
C PRO A 544 2.69 -2.81 14.72
N ASP A 545 2.15 -3.32 15.83
CA ASP A 545 0.75 -3.74 15.94
C ASP A 545 -0.28 -2.69 15.49
N GLY A 546 -1.31 -3.18 14.79
CA GLY A 546 -2.51 -2.42 14.44
C GLY A 546 -2.50 -1.71 13.08
N ARG A 547 -1.39 -1.72 12.31
CA ARG A 547 -1.37 -1.22 10.92
C ARG A 547 -0.73 -2.15 9.89
N GLY A 548 -0.60 -3.44 10.19
CA GLY A 548 -0.39 -4.48 9.18
C GLY A 548 -1.38 -4.27 8.02
N SER A 549 -0.86 -4.16 6.80
CA SER A 549 -1.51 -3.37 5.74
C SER A 549 -2.83 -3.96 5.24
N ARG A 550 -3.96 -3.38 5.70
CA ARG A 550 -5.24 -3.40 4.95
C ARG A 550 -5.22 -2.47 3.72
N GLU A 551 -4.14 -1.73 3.49
CA GLU A 551 -3.91 -0.94 2.27
C GLU A 551 -3.38 -1.83 1.14
N ILE A 552 -4.20 -2.76 0.64
CA ILE A 552 -3.89 -3.60 -0.53
C ILE A 552 -4.31 -2.86 -1.80
N TRP A 553 -3.71 -1.68 -1.99
CA TRP A 553 -3.90 -0.88 -3.20
C TRP A 553 -3.03 -1.42 -4.35
N PRO A 554 -3.46 -1.25 -5.62
CA PRO A 554 -3.21 -2.28 -6.63
C PRO A 554 -1.95 -2.00 -7.46
N PHE A 555 -0.78 -2.48 -7.02
CA PHE A 555 0.43 -2.43 -7.86
C PHE A 555 1.31 -3.67 -7.83
N LYS A 556 1.67 -4.11 -9.05
CA LYS A 556 2.52 -5.26 -9.39
C LYS A 556 4.00 -5.13 -9.02
N GLN A 557 4.44 -4.11 -8.27
CA GLN A 557 5.88 -3.77 -8.18
C GLN A 557 6.44 -3.30 -6.82
N ASP A 558 5.64 -2.76 -5.89
CA ASP A 558 6.18 -2.11 -4.67
C ASP A 558 6.15 -2.96 -3.38
N TYR A 559 5.79 -4.25 -3.48
CA TYR A 559 5.86 -5.18 -2.33
C TYR A 559 7.27 -5.28 -1.71
N ALA A 560 8.32 -5.06 -2.52
CA ALA A 560 9.72 -5.08 -2.09
C ALA A 560 10.06 -4.06 -0.98
N THR A 561 9.18 -3.09 -0.73
CA THR A 561 9.45 -2.02 0.23
C THR A 561 9.18 -2.44 1.68
N HIS A 562 8.21 -3.32 1.96
CA HIS A 562 7.89 -3.78 3.33
C HIS A 562 8.00 -5.29 3.56
N GLY A 563 8.28 -6.08 2.52
CA GLY A 563 8.47 -7.52 2.64
C GLY A 563 9.30 -8.09 1.51
N SER A 564 9.78 -9.32 1.68
CA SER A 564 10.29 -10.11 0.55
C SER A 564 9.11 -10.51 -0.33
N ALA A 565 8.98 -9.83 -1.47
CA ALA A 565 8.01 -10.15 -2.50
C ALA A 565 8.56 -11.24 -3.43
N TRP A 566 7.76 -12.24 -3.72
CA TRP A 566 8.15 -13.34 -4.61
C TRP A 566 6.96 -13.80 -5.43
N GLU A 567 7.20 -14.19 -6.68
CA GLU A 567 6.22 -14.84 -7.54
C GLU A 567 6.89 -16.01 -8.25
N VAL A 568 6.14 -17.11 -8.41
CA VAL A 568 6.54 -18.27 -9.19
C VAL A 568 5.40 -18.73 -10.08
N TRP A 569 5.74 -19.29 -11.24
CA TRP A 569 4.79 -19.92 -12.13
C TRP A 569 4.82 -21.42 -11.94
N LEU A 570 3.64 -22.00 -11.69
CA LEU A 570 3.44 -23.37 -11.28
C LEU A 570 2.46 -24.08 -12.23
N THR A 571 2.55 -25.39 -12.33
CA THR A 571 1.50 -26.23 -12.93
C THR A 571 1.02 -27.27 -11.93
N MET A 572 -0.30 -27.42 -11.82
CA MET A 572 -0.88 -28.56 -11.12
C MET A 572 -0.83 -29.79 -12.01
N PRO A 573 -0.27 -30.93 -11.56
CA PRO A 573 -0.35 -32.18 -12.30
C PRO A 573 -1.81 -32.66 -12.38
N PRO A 574 -2.21 -33.36 -13.47
CA PRO A 574 -3.53 -33.96 -13.58
C PRO A 574 -3.81 -34.90 -12.39
N PRO A 575 -5.08 -35.06 -11.97
CA PRO A 575 -5.40 -36.08 -10.98
C PRO A 575 -4.99 -37.44 -11.55
N LYS A 576 -4.42 -38.31 -10.70
CA LYS A 576 -4.25 -39.71 -11.06
C LYS A 576 -5.66 -40.31 -11.20
N GLY A 577 -5.95 -40.88 -12.37
CA GLY A 577 -7.18 -41.60 -12.66
C GLY A 577 -7.26 -42.93 -11.93
#